data_AF-W2M2D2-F1
#
_entry.id   AF-W2M2D2-F1
#
_cell.length_a   1.000
_cell.length_b   1.000
_cell.length_c   1.000
_cell.angle_alpha   90.00
_cell.angle_beta   90.00
_cell.angle_gamma   90.00
#
_symmetry.space_group_name_H-M   'P 1'
#
loop_
_entity.id
_entity.type
_entity.pdbx_description
1 polymer ?
#
loop_
_entity_poly.entity_id
_entity_poly.type
_entity_poly.pdbx_seq_one_letter_code
_entity_poly.pdbx_strand_id
1 'polypeptide(L)'
;MAAPATWTVSAALLSRRKTPVPVPTSEAYENWSLPQLKLECTARKLNVVKNTNKEGRIALQNAYDNNKKAIRKRVQQQRSDARRGQQEEEKRTRNCMFRLLN
;
A
#
# COMPACT_ATOMS: atom_id res chain seq x y z
N MET A 1 39.25 33.83 -19.05
CA MET A 1 38.42 33.11 -18.06
C MET A 1 37.55 32.12 -18.83
N ALA A 2 37.70 30.82 -18.60
CA ALA A 2 36.91 29.80 -19.29
C ALA A 2 35.50 29.71 -18.68
N ALA A 3 34.47 29.63 -19.53
CA ALA A 3 33.08 29.52 -19.09
C ALA A 3 32.85 28.19 -18.32
N PRO A 4 32.02 28.18 -17.26
CA PRO A 4 31.73 26.97 -16.50
C PRO A 4 30.95 25.98 -17.36
N ALA A 5 31.39 24.72 -17.36
CA ALA A 5 30.73 23.63 -18.06
C ALA A 5 29.34 23.38 -17.46
N THR A 6 28.30 23.85 -18.14
CA THR A 6 26.91 23.52 -17.82
C THR A 6 26.59 22.14 -18.39
N TRP A 7 26.30 21.18 -17.51
CA TRP A 7 25.80 19.88 -17.94
C TRP A 7 24.33 20.04 -18.36
N THR A 8 24.09 20.28 -19.64
CA THR A 8 22.73 20.43 -20.16
C THR A 8 22.16 19.05 -20.48
N VAL A 9 21.20 18.59 -19.68
CA VAL A 9 20.48 17.33 -19.95
C VAL A 9 19.66 17.50 -21.23
N SER A 10 20.07 16.80 -22.30
CA SER A 10 19.43 16.90 -23.61
C SER A 10 18.01 16.34 -23.58
N ALA A 11 17.07 16.98 -24.29
CA ALA A 11 15.70 16.48 -24.43
C ALA A 11 15.64 15.03 -24.99
N ALA A 12 16.63 14.63 -25.79
CA ALA A 12 16.79 13.26 -26.28
C ALA A 12 17.14 12.23 -25.19
N LEU A 13 17.81 12.63 -24.10
CA LEU A 13 18.05 11.76 -22.95
C LEU A 13 16.79 11.60 -22.10
N LEU A 14 15.95 12.64 -22.04
CA LEU A 14 14.66 12.61 -21.35
C LEU A 14 13.62 11.77 -22.11
N SER A 15 13.62 11.78 -23.44
CA SER A 15 12.72 10.94 -24.26
C SER A 15 13.02 9.45 -24.14
N ARG A 16 14.25 9.09 -23.77
CA ARG A 16 14.66 7.71 -23.43
C ARG A 16 14.12 7.21 -22.09
N ARG A 17 13.50 8.08 -21.26
CA ARG A 17 12.78 7.61 -20.08
C ARG A 17 11.58 6.80 -20.54
N LYS A 18 11.64 5.50 -20.22
CA LYS A 18 10.58 4.51 -20.43
C LYS A 18 9.23 5.17 -20.19
N THR A 19 8.35 5.07 -21.18
CA THR A 19 6.96 5.48 -21.05
C THR A 19 6.44 5.02 -19.68
N PRO A 20 5.82 5.91 -18.89
CA PRO A 20 5.21 5.50 -17.64
C PRO A 20 4.23 4.39 -17.99
N VAL A 21 4.56 3.15 -17.62
CA VAL A 21 3.63 2.04 -17.81
C VAL A 21 2.46 2.36 -16.89
N PRO A 22 1.26 2.60 -17.43
CA PRO A 22 0.11 2.91 -16.61
C PRO A 22 -0.04 1.75 -15.62
N VAL A 23 -0.06 2.07 -14.33
CA VAL A 23 -0.27 1.08 -13.27
C VAL A 23 -1.68 0.54 -13.49
N PRO A 24 -1.86 -0.72 -13.92
CA PRO A 24 -3.17 -1.22 -14.26
C PRO A 24 -4.04 -1.23 -13.02
N THR A 25 -5.14 -0.49 -13.08
CA THR A 25 -6.13 -0.39 -12.03
C THR A 25 -6.89 -1.71 -11.97
N SER A 26 -6.49 -2.61 -11.08
CA SER A 26 -7.31 -3.77 -10.66
C SER A 26 -7.66 -4.81 -11.75
N GLU A 27 -6.90 -4.90 -12.84
CA GLU A 27 -7.02 -6.06 -13.74
C GLU A 27 -6.32 -7.28 -13.13
N ALA A 28 -6.90 -8.46 -13.31
CA ALA A 28 -6.31 -9.72 -12.84
C ALA A 28 -4.85 -9.82 -13.31
N TYR A 29 -3.92 -10.04 -12.37
CA TYR A 29 -2.48 -10.14 -12.64
C TYR A 29 -2.12 -11.24 -13.66
N GLU A 30 -3.05 -12.15 -13.95
CA GLU A 30 -2.97 -13.16 -15.01
C GLU A 30 -2.72 -12.53 -16.38
N ASN A 31 -3.38 -11.40 -16.66
CA ASN A 31 -3.28 -10.68 -17.93
C ASN A 31 -1.97 -9.88 -18.08
N TRP A 32 -1.23 -9.72 -16.99
CA TRP A 32 -0.03 -8.89 -17.02
C TRP A 32 1.16 -9.63 -17.61
N SER A 33 2.01 -8.88 -18.31
CA SER A 33 3.28 -9.40 -18.79
C SER A 33 4.27 -9.59 -17.62
N LEU A 34 5.21 -10.53 -17.78
CA LEU A 34 6.23 -10.79 -16.76
C LEU A 34 7.08 -9.54 -16.41
N PRO A 35 7.46 -8.67 -17.36
CA PRO A 35 8.14 -7.42 -17.04
C PRO A 35 7.31 -6.48 -16.16
N GLN A 36 6.01 -6.36 -16.41
CA GLN A 36 5.10 -5.54 -15.60
C GLN A 36 5.00 -6.09 -14.17
N LEU A 37 4.83 -7.41 -14.01
CA LEU A 37 4.78 -8.05 -12.69
C LEU A 37 6.09 -7.84 -11.91
N LYS A 38 7.25 -7.91 -12.58
CA LYS A 38 8.55 -7.63 -11.95
C LYS A 38 8.65 -6.18 -11.51
N LEU A 39 8.24 -5.23 -12.36
CA LEU A 39 8.27 -3.81 -12.04
C LEU A 39 7.41 -3.52 -10.81
N GLU A 40 6.20 -4.09 -10.77
CA GLU A 40 5.25 -3.89 -9.68
C GLU A 40 5.73 -4.55 -8.38
N CYS A 41 6.36 -5.73 -8.44
CA CYS A 41 7.00 -6.35 -7.27
C CYS A 41 8.09 -5.45 -6.68
N THR A 42 8.93 -4.84 -7.52
CA THR A 42 9.97 -3.90 -7.10
C THR A 42 9.37 -2.61 -6.53
N ALA A 43 8.36 -2.04 -7.19
CA ALA A 43 7.67 -0.83 -6.73
C ALA A 43 7.04 -1.03 -5.34
N ARG A 44 6.48 -2.22 -5.10
CA ARG A 44 5.89 -2.61 -3.80
C ARG A 44 6.91 -3.13 -2.80
N LYS A 45 8.21 -3.17 -3.15
CA LYS A 45 9.31 -3.70 -2.32
C LYS A 45 9.02 -5.12 -1.79
N LEU A 46 8.46 -5.98 -2.65
CA LEU A 46 8.19 -7.38 -2.30
C LEU A 46 9.49 -8.20 -2.32
N ASN A 47 9.66 -9.07 -1.33
CA ASN A 47 10.76 -10.03 -1.29
C ASN A 47 10.51 -11.19 -2.24
N VAL A 48 10.89 -11.01 -3.51
CA VAL A 48 10.76 -12.04 -4.55
C VAL A 48 12.04 -12.88 -4.61
N VAL A 49 11.90 -14.20 -4.43
CA VAL A 49 13.02 -15.15 -4.50
C VAL A 49 13.57 -15.21 -5.93
N LYS A 50 14.87 -15.51 -6.08
CA LYS A 50 15.45 -15.75 -7.42
C LYS A 50 14.68 -16.90 -8.10
N ASN A 51 14.45 -16.79 -9.40
CA ASN A 51 13.74 -17.79 -10.21
C ASN A 51 12.26 -18.05 -9.87
N THR A 52 11.57 -17.15 -9.15
CA THR A 52 10.10 -17.22 -9.09
C THR A 52 9.53 -17.22 -10.51
N ASN A 53 8.56 -18.07 -10.80
CA ASN A 53 7.85 -18.12 -12.09
C ASN A 53 6.81 -16.98 -12.19
N LYS A 54 6.05 -16.91 -13.30
CA LYS A 54 5.00 -15.89 -13.47
C LYS A 54 3.91 -16.04 -12.41
N GLU A 55 3.41 -17.25 -12.23
CA GLU A 55 2.34 -17.57 -11.29
C GLU A 55 2.71 -17.26 -9.83
N GLY A 56 3.94 -17.57 -9.42
CA GLY A 56 4.42 -17.25 -8.08
C GLY A 56 4.51 -15.74 -7.84
N ARG A 57 4.83 -14.93 -8.86
CA ARG A 57 4.77 -13.46 -8.74
C ARG A 57 3.32 -12.97 -8.63
N ILE A 58 2.41 -13.55 -9.40
CA ILE A 58 0.97 -13.26 -9.30
C ILE A 58 0.46 -13.57 -7.88
N ALA A 59 0.80 -14.76 -7.35
CA ALA A 59 0.41 -15.18 -6.01
C ALA A 59 0.95 -14.24 -4.92
N LEU A 60 2.22 -13.82 -5.03
CA LEU A 60 2.80 -12.83 -4.10
C LEU A 60 2.05 -11.50 -4.14
N GLN A 61 1.70 -11.02 -5.33
CA GLN A 61 1.02 -9.74 -5.49
C GLN A 61 -0.42 -9.80 -4.96
N ASN A 62 -1.13 -10.90 -5.23
CA ASN A 62 -2.45 -11.19 -4.66
C ASN A 62 -2.42 -11.29 -3.13
N ALA A 63 -1.44 -12.01 -2.58
CA ALA A 63 -1.27 -12.15 -1.14
C ALA A 63 -1.02 -10.79 -0.46
N TYR A 64 -0.20 -9.95 -1.07
CA TYR A 64 0.04 -8.59 -0.60
C TYR A 64 -1.24 -7.75 -0.57
N ASP A 65 -2.04 -7.77 -1.65
CA ASP A 65 -3.28 -7.00 -1.72
C ASP A 65 -4.34 -7.50 -0.74
N ASN A 66 -4.45 -8.82 -0.58
CA ASN A 66 -5.35 -9.42 0.40
C ASN A 66 -4.95 -9.05 1.83
N ASN A 67 -3.65 -9.10 2.16
CA ASN A 67 -3.15 -8.68 3.46
C ASN A 67 -3.42 -7.19 3.70
N LYS A 68 -3.15 -6.32 2.71
CA LYS A 68 -3.44 -4.88 2.80
C LYS A 68 -4.93 -4.61 3.03
N LYS A 69 -5.83 -5.33 2.35
CA LYS A 69 -7.28 -5.26 2.59
C LYS A 69 -7.65 -5.73 3.99
N ALA A 70 -7.10 -6.84 4.45
CA ALA A 70 -7.36 -7.39 5.78
C ALA A 70 -6.91 -6.42 6.90
N ILE A 71 -5.70 -5.85 6.78
CA ILE A 71 -5.20 -4.84 7.73
C ILE A 71 -6.11 -3.63 7.77
N ARG A 72 -6.54 -3.10 6.61
CA ARG A 72 -7.48 -1.97 6.55
C ARG A 72 -8.79 -2.27 7.28
N LYS A 73 -9.37 -3.46 7.06
CA LYS A 73 -10.58 -3.90 7.75
C LYS A 73 -10.35 -4.00 9.27
N ARG A 74 -9.23 -4.59 9.69
CA ARG A 74 -8.88 -4.71 11.11
C ARG A 74 -8.72 -3.36 11.80
N VAL A 75 -8.00 -2.43 11.18
CA VAL A 75 -7.82 -1.07 11.72
C VAL A 75 -9.17 -0.36 11.83
N GLN A 76 -10.05 -0.51 10.83
CA GLN A 76 -11.39 0.05 10.89
C GLN A 76 -12.22 -0.54 12.04
N GLN A 77 -12.14 -1.84 12.24
CA GLN A 77 -12.83 -2.54 13.33
C GLN A 77 -12.33 -2.08 14.71
N GLN A 78 -11.01 -1.97 14.89
CA GLN A 78 -10.43 -1.46 16.13
C GLN A 78 -10.89 -0.04 16.44
N ARG A 79 -10.99 0.82 15.41
CA ARG A 79 -11.51 2.19 15.57
C ARG A 79 -13.00 2.23 15.88
N SER A 80 -13.81 1.30 15.37
CA SER A 80 -15.22 1.21 15.77
C SER A 80 -15.38 0.69 17.19
N ASP A 81 -14.59 -0.32 17.57
CA ASP A 81 -14.66 -0.91 18.91
C ASP A 81 -14.18 0.07 19.98
N ALA A 82 -13.13 0.86 19.72
CA ALA A 82 -12.70 1.93 20.62
C ALA A 82 -13.79 2.99 20.84
N ARG A 83 -14.49 3.39 19.77
CA ARG A 83 -15.61 4.34 19.87
C ARG A 83 -16.79 3.76 20.66
N ARG A 84 -17.11 2.49 20.46
CA ARG A 84 -18.16 1.81 21.24
C ARG A 84 -17.75 1.66 22.72
N GLY A 85 -16.50 1.30 22.98
CA GLY A 85 -15.94 1.17 24.32
C GLY A 85 -16.00 2.48 25.11
N GLN A 86 -15.62 3.60 24.49
CA GLN A 86 -15.75 4.93 25.11
C GLN A 86 -17.22 5.27 25.44
N GLN A 87 -18.15 4.96 24.55
CA GLN A 87 -19.58 5.21 24.78
C GLN A 87 -20.16 4.34 25.91
N GLU A 88 -19.71 3.09 26.04
CA GLU A 88 -20.11 2.20 27.13
C GLU A 88 -19.48 2.60 28.46
N GLU A 89 -18.22 3.05 28.44
CA GLU A 89 -17.53 3.59 29.61
C GLU A 89 -18.22 4.85 30.12
N GLU A 90 -18.53 5.81 29.25
CA GLU A 90 -19.27 7.02 29.62
C GLU A 90 -20.64 6.71 30.26
N LYS A 91 -21.36 5.69 29.75
CA LYS A 91 -22.62 5.20 30.34
C LYS A 91 -22.40 4.57 31.73
N ARG A 92 -21.31 3.82 31.93
CA ARG A 92 -20.97 3.22 33.23
C ARG A 92 -20.60 4.28 34.27
N THR A 93 -19.78 5.25 33.89
CA THR A 93 -19.35 6.33 34.79
C THR A 93 -20.54 7.19 35.23
N ARG A 94 -21.49 7.48 34.32
CA ARG A 94 -22.73 8.20 34.66
C ARG A 94 -23.59 7.48 35.70
N ASN A 95 -23.69 6.16 35.61
CA ASN A 95 -24.47 5.34 36.56
C ASN A 95 -23.76 5.14 37.91
N CYS A 96 -22.43 5.23 37.95
CA CYS A 96 -21.66 5.16 39.19
C CYS A 96 -21.74 6.45 40.02
N MET A 97 -21.82 7.62 39.37
CA MET A 97 -21.87 8.91 40.07
C MET A 97 -23.17 9.15 40.88
N PHE A 98 -24.21 8.35 40.68
CA PHE A 98 -25.45 8.43 41.47
C PHE A 98 -25.45 7.64 42.79
N ARG A 99 -24.36 6.91 43.13
CA ARG A 99 -24.29 6.09 44.35
C ARG A 99 -23.44 6.69 45.49
N LEU A 100 -23.01 7.94 45.37
CA LEU A 100 -22.16 8.62 46.38
C LEU A 100 -22.91 9.62 47.27
N LEU A 101 -24.21 9.43 47.47
CA LEU A 101 -25.00 10.16 48.47
C LEU A 101 -25.62 9.15 49.42
N ASN A 102 -24.88 8.80 50.47
CA ASN A 102 -25.41 8.29 51.73
C ASN A 102 -24.42 8.62 52.85
#